data_AF-A0A949FB36-F1
#
_entry.id   AF-A0A949FB36-F1
#
_cell.length_a   1.000
_cell.length_b   1.000
_cell.length_c   1.000
_cell.angle_alpha   90.00
_cell.angle_beta   90.00
_cell.angle_gamma   90.00
#
_symmetry.space_group_name_H-M   'P 1'
#
loop_
_entity.id
_entity.type
_entity.pdbx_description
1 polymer ?
#
loop_
_entity_poly.entity_id
_entity_poly.type
_entity_poly.pdbx_seq_one_letter_code
_entity_poly.pdbx_strand_id
1 'polypeptide(L)' 'IRQLVSKIKEIKATVLIVSNEVGMGIVPDNKLARRFRDIAGRANQIVAQAADEVYLVVSGISIKVK' A
#
# COMPACT_ATOMS: atom_id res chain seq x y z
N ILE A 1 -1.03 -2.38 10.82
CA ILE A 1 -1.76 -1.62 9.76
C ILE A 1 -3.09 -1.05 10.25
N ARG A 2 -4.05 -1.84 10.73
CA ARG A 2 -5.35 -1.29 11.18
C ARG A 2 -5.22 -0.21 12.28
N GLN A 3 -4.35 -0.42 13.26
CA GLN A 3 -4.04 0.59 14.28
C GLN A 3 -3.45 1.87 13.69
N LEU A 4 -2.52 1.75 12.73
CA LEU A 4 -1.94 2.89 12.01
C LEU A 4 -3.04 3.70 11.30
N VAL A 5 -3.89 3.03 10.52
CA VAL A 5 -5.01 3.68 9.83
C VAL A 5 -5.96 4.39 10.80
N SER A 6 -6.26 3.76 11.95
CA SER A 6 -7.10 4.40 12.97
C SER A 6 -6.47 5.68 13.51
N LYS A 7 -5.17 5.68 13.78
CA LYS A 7 -4.46 6.82 14.35
C LYS A 7 -4.31 7.97 13.35
N ILE A 8 -4.12 7.66 12.07
CA ILE A 8 -4.00 8.69 11.03
C ILE A 8 -5.27 9.54 10.93
N LYS A 9 -6.45 8.95 11.14
CA LYS A 9 -7.72 9.69 11.15
C LYS A 9 -7.83 10.74 12.26
N GLU A 10 -7.02 10.64 13.30
CA GLU A 10 -6.99 11.58 14.42
C GLU A 10 -6.02 12.76 14.16
N ILE A 11 -5.17 12.67 13.13
CA ILE A 11 -4.12 13.66 12.83
C ILE A 11 -4.71 14.82 12.03
N LYS A 12 -4.52 16.05 12.52
CA LYS A 12 -4.90 17.30 11.82
C LYS A 12 -3.78 17.80 10.90
N ALA A 13 -3.31 16.94 10.00
CA ALA A 13 -2.29 17.25 9.00
C ALA A 13 -2.46 16.35 7.77
N THR A 14 -1.93 16.77 6.63
CA THR A 14 -1.85 15.92 5.45
C THR A 14 -0.87 14.77 5.70
N VAL A 15 -1.36 13.54 5.62
CA VAL A 15 -0.54 12.33 5.80
C VAL A 15 -0.30 11.67 4.46
N LEU A 16 0.97 11.53 4.09
CA LEU A 16 1.39 10.81 2.90
C LEU A 16 1.98 9.45 3.32
N ILE A 17 1.41 8.36 2.80
CA ILE A 17 1.96 7.02 2.95
C ILE A 17 2.50 6.57 1.59
N VAL A 18 3.76 6.13 1.58
CA VAL A 18 4.38 5.51 0.42
C VAL A 18 4.55 4.02 0.68
N SER A 19 4.14 3.19 -0.28
CA SER A 19 4.35 1.75 -0.27
C SER A 19 4.71 1.27 -1.67
N ASN A 20 5.25 0.07 -1.76
CA ASN A 20 5.63 -0.56 -3.02
C ASN A 20 4.57 -1.54 -3.50
N GLU A 21 4.38 -1.60 -4.81
CA GLU A 21 3.72 -2.73 -5.47
C GLU A 21 4.75 -3.84 -5.71
N VAL A 22 4.47 -5.05 -5.19
CA VAL A 22 5.38 -6.21 -5.22
C VAL A 22 4.73 -7.45 -5.85
N GLY A 23 3.47 -7.33 -6.28
CA GLY A 23 2.63 -8.40 -6.80
C GLY A 23 2.60 -8.50 -8.33
N MET A 24 3.15 -7.54 -9.07
CA MET A 24 3.17 -7.55 -10.55
C MET A 24 4.30 -8.40 -11.16
N GLY A 25 5.05 -9.14 -10.34
CA GLY A 25 6.08 -10.08 -10.78
C GLY A 25 5.66 -11.55 -10.64
N ILE A 26 6.54 -12.45 -11.07
CA ILE A 26 6.38 -13.90 -10.92
C ILE A 26 6.23 -14.33 -9.46
N VAL A 27 5.61 -15.48 -9.23
CA VAL A 27 5.53 -16.10 -7.90
C VAL A 27 6.92 -16.54 -7.47
N PRO A 28 7.46 -16.05 -6.32
CA PRO A 28 8.75 -16.49 -5.84
C PRO A 28 8.75 -17.97 -5.43
N ASP A 29 9.86 -18.67 -5.62
CA ASP A 29 10.04 -20.03 -5.11
C ASP A 29 10.25 -20.06 -3.57
N ASN A 30 10.78 -18.97 -3.01
CA ASN A 30 10.94 -18.83 -1.58
C ASN A 30 9.58 -18.64 -0.86
N LYS A 31 9.27 -19.52 0.10
CA LYS A 31 8.02 -19.49 0.89
C LYS A 31 7.84 -18.19 1.68
N LEU A 32 8.91 -17.64 2.25
CA LEU A 32 8.87 -16.36 2.97
C LEU A 32 8.56 -15.23 2.00
N ALA A 33 9.18 -15.21 0.82
CA ALA A 33 8.91 -14.20 -0.20
C ALA A 33 7.46 -14.24 -0.70
N ARG A 34 6.88 -15.42 -0.90
CA ARG A 34 5.44 -15.56 -1.20
C ARG A 34 4.56 -14.97 -0.09
N ARG A 35 4.81 -15.34 1.16
CA ARG A 35 4.07 -14.78 2.29
C ARG A 35 4.22 -13.27 2.40
N PHE A 36 5.43 -12.76 2.17
CA PHE A 36 5.70 -11.33 2.18
C PHE A 36 4.86 -10.59 1.14
N ARG A 37 4.89 -11.00 -0.14
CA ARG A 37 4.09 -10.33 -1.18
C ARG A 37 2.58 -10.36 -0.87
N ASP A 38 2.08 -11.48 -0.34
CA ASP A 38 0.66 -11.60 0.02
C ASP A 38 0.28 -10.69 1.20
N ILE A 39 1.14 -10.57 2.20
CA ILE A 39 0.92 -9.69 3.36
C ILE A 39 1.03 -8.23 2.94
N ALA A 40 2.04 -7.88 2.13
CA ALA A 40 2.24 -6.53 1.61
C ALA A 40 1.03 -6.06 0.79
N GLY A 41 0.52 -6.89 -0.13
CA GLY A 41 -0.68 -6.59 -0.90
C GLY A 41 -1.91 -6.34 -0.02
N ARG A 42 -2.14 -7.20 0.99
CA ARG A 42 -3.24 -7.01 1.96
C ARG A 42 -3.07 -5.75 2.80
N ALA A 43 -1.85 -5.41 3.19
CA ALA A 43 -1.56 -4.17 3.91
C ALA A 43 -1.86 -2.94 3.03
N ASN A 44 -1.43 -2.95 1.77
CA ASN A 44 -1.70 -1.89 0.80
C ASN A 44 -3.20 -1.70 0.58
N GLN A 45 -3.98 -2.79 0.44
CA GLN A 45 -5.44 -2.72 0.33
C GLN A 45 -6.09 -2.07 1.55
N ILE A 46 -5.67 -2.41 2.78
CA ILE A 46 -6.22 -1.81 4.00
C ILE A 46 -5.94 -0.29 4.05
N VAL A 47 -4.73 0.13 3.64
CA VAL A 47 -4.38 1.55 3.58
C VAL A 47 -5.18 2.26 2.50
N ALA A 48 -5.22 1.73 1.28
CA ALA A 48 -5.94 2.31 0.13
C ALA A 48 -7.45 2.46 0.38
N GLN A 49 -8.06 1.50 1.10
CA GLN A 49 -9.47 1.60 1.51
C GLN A 49 -9.73 2.82 2.40
N ALA A 50 -8.80 3.12 3.30
CA ALA A 50 -8.95 4.21 4.27
C ALA A 50 -8.40 5.56 3.79
N ALA A 51 -7.55 5.57 2.76
CA ALA A 51 -6.98 6.78 2.19
C ALA A 51 -8.04 7.59 1.43
N ASP A 52 -7.94 8.91 1.45
CA ASP A 52 -8.81 9.79 0.65
C ASP A 52 -8.43 9.72 -0.84
N GLU A 53 -7.13 9.66 -1.14
CA GLU A 53 -6.60 9.52 -2.50
C GLU A 53 -5.57 8.39 -2.58
N VAL A 54 -5.48 7.73 -3.74
CA VAL A 54 -4.49 6.69 -4.01
C VAL A 54 -3.88 6.90 -5.38
N TYR A 55 -2.54 6.87 -5.43
CA TYR A 55 -1.77 7.05 -6.65
C TYR A 55 -0.88 5.84 -6.91
N LEU A 56 -0.88 5.38 -8.16
CA LEU A 56 0.16 4.51 -8.70
C LEU A 56 1.20 5.40 -9.40
N VAL A 57 2.47 5.25 -9.05
CA VAL A 57 3.56 6.01 -9.69
C VAL A 57 4.43 5.07 -10.51
N VAL A 58 4.55 5.35 -11.81
CA VAL A 58 5.34 4.56 -12.76
C VAL A 58 6.26 5.51 -13.54
N SER A 59 7.56 5.27 -13.50
CA SER A 59 8.57 6.12 -14.17
C SER A 59 8.46 7.61 -13.81
N GLY A 60 8.10 7.92 -12.56
CA GLY A 60 7.89 9.29 -12.06
C GLY A 60 6.55 9.93 -12.43
N ILE A 61 5.71 9.23 -13.19
CA ILE A 61 4.39 9.70 -13.62
C ILE A 61 3.34 9.14 -12.65
N SER A 62 2.50 10.02 -12.09
CA SER A 62 1.43 9.63 -11.18
C SER A 62 0.13 9.35 -11.92
N ILE A 63 -0.57 8.30 -11.48
CA ILE A 63 -1.88 7.90 -11.97
C ILE A 63 -2.81 7.81 -10.75
N LYS A 64 -3.81 8.67 -10.67
CA LYS A 64 -4.82 8.64 -9.60
C LYS A 64 -5.77 7.46 -9.84
N VAL A 65 -5.87 6.55 -8.87
CA VAL A 65 -6.74 5.36 -8.93
C VAL A 65 -7.88 5.41 -7.91
N LYS A 66 -7.81 6.34 -6.95
CA LYS A 66 -8.88 6.75 -6.05
C LYS A 66 -8.69 8.23 -5.74
#